data_AF-A0AAW8N5Q7-F1
#
_entry.id   AF-A0AAW8N5Q7-F1
#
_cell.length_a   1.000
_cell.length_b   1.000
_cell.length_c   1.000
_cell.angle_alpha   90.00
_cell.angle_beta   90.00
_cell.angle_gamma   90.00
#
_symmetry.space_group_name_H-M   'P 1'
#
loop_
_entity.id
_entity.type
_entity.pdbx_description
1 polymer ?
#
loop_
_entity_poly.entity_id
_entity_poly.type
_entity_poly.pdbx_seq_one_letter_code
_entity_poly.pdbx_strand_id
1 'polypeptide(L)'
;MTVTAAASWPGSAFQQFACARMDNADKAVALNYVLPEVPLALTLSAKRPDGTYGQPYTVAGAGASGSIILNESSPIIAENRAMSLLTVKATATYQNRTEAAAEIALRLDVGTNNGKLYCV
;
A
#
# COMPACT_ATOMS: atom_id res chain seq x y z
N MET A 1 -21.09 -8.00 -2.37
CA MET A 1 -20.91 -6.72 -3.08
C MET A 1 -19.42 -6.43 -3.10
N THR A 2 -18.75 -6.72 -4.21
CA THR A 2 -17.31 -6.47 -4.39
C THR A 2 -17.13 -5.06 -4.95
N VAL A 3 -16.71 -4.14 -4.09
CA VAL A 3 -16.30 -2.80 -4.52
C VAL A 3 -14.85 -2.90 -4.98
N THR A 4 -14.65 -3.18 -6.26
CA THR A 4 -13.34 -3.04 -6.90
C THR A 4 -13.32 -1.69 -7.60
N ALA A 5 -13.00 -0.63 -6.84
CA ALA A 5 -12.73 0.68 -7.42
C ALA A 5 -11.31 0.66 -8.03
N ALA A 6 -11.12 -0.02 -9.15
CA ALA A 6 -9.97 0.21 -10.00
C ALA A 6 -10.18 1.56 -10.69
N ALA A 7 -9.68 2.64 -10.08
CA ALA A 7 -9.61 3.93 -10.74
C ALA A 7 -8.64 3.80 -11.93
N SER A 8 -9.18 3.64 -13.13
CA SER A 8 -8.44 3.58 -14.39
C SER A 8 -7.89 4.97 -14.73
N TRP A 9 -6.72 5.29 -14.19
CA TRP A 9 -5.93 6.46 -14.59
C TRP A 9 -5.07 6.11 -15.83
N PRO A 10 -4.80 7.06 -16.74
CA PRO A 10 -4.05 6.81 -17.97
C PRO A 10 -2.55 6.78 -17.69
N GLY A 11 -2.10 5.67 -17.12
CA GLY A 11 -0.70 5.31 -16.96
C GLY A 11 -0.59 3.80 -17.00
N SER A 12 0.57 3.28 -17.43
CA SER A 12 0.80 1.83 -17.47
C SER A 12 0.58 1.26 -16.07
N ALA A 13 -0.57 0.59 -15.89
CA ALA A 13 -1.05 0.17 -14.59
C ALA A 13 -0.04 -0.75 -13.90
N PHE A 14 -0.10 -0.83 -12.56
CA PHE A 14 0.60 -1.88 -11.83
C PHE A 14 0.28 -3.24 -12.47
N GLN A 15 1.29 -3.93 -12.98
CA GLN A 15 1.11 -5.28 -13.54
C GLN A 15 0.73 -6.26 -12.44
N GLN A 16 1.25 -6.04 -11.23
CA GLN A 16 0.87 -6.76 -10.04
C GLN A 16 0.94 -5.83 -8.83
N PHE A 17 -0.05 -5.92 -7.96
CA PHE A 17 0.00 -5.34 -6.62
C PHE A 17 -0.73 -6.29 -5.67
N ALA A 18 0.04 -6.98 -4.83
CA ALA A 18 -0.48 -8.04 -3.96
C ALA A 18 0.09 -7.89 -2.55
N CYS A 19 -0.71 -8.29 -1.56
CA CYS A 19 -0.28 -8.35 -0.17
C CYS A 19 0.00 -9.81 0.18
N ALA A 20 1.16 -10.05 0.78
CA ALA A 20 1.56 -11.34 1.31
C ALA A 20 1.87 -11.21 2.80
N ARG A 21 1.53 -12.26 3.56
CA ARG A 21 1.96 -12.40 4.95
C ARG A 21 3.48 -12.57 4.99
N MET A 22 4.17 -11.82 5.83
CA MET A 22 5.64 -11.89 5.91
C MET A 22 6.12 -12.81 7.03
N ASP A 23 5.38 -12.91 8.14
CA ASP A 23 5.72 -13.75 9.28
C ASP A 23 4.53 -14.55 9.83
N ASN A 24 4.83 -15.64 10.53
CA ASN A 24 3.83 -16.53 11.12
C ASN A 24 3.11 -15.93 12.35
N ALA A 25 3.54 -14.78 12.84
CA ALA A 25 2.92 -14.05 13.96
C ALA A 25 2.03 -12.89 13.49
N ASP A 26 1.88 -12.69 12.17
CA ASP A 26 1.12 -11.61 11.53
C ASP A 26 1.60 -10.21 11.93
N LYS A 27 2.87 -10.04 12.28
CA LYS A 27 3.43 -8.74 12.73
C LYS A 27 3.86 -7.84 11.57
N ALA A 28 4.02 -8.41 10.39
CA ALA A 28 4.40 -7.74 9.18
C ALA A 28 3.72 -8.36 7.95
N VAL A 29 3.40 -7.48 7.00
CA VAL A 29 2.93 -7.84 5.67
C VAL A 29 3.86 -7.25 4.62
N ALA A 30 3.96 -7.94 3.50
CA ALA A 30 4.74 -7.55 2.34
C ALA A 30 3.77 -7.10 1.24
N LEU A 31 3.93 -5.88 0.75
CA LEU A 31 3.25 -5.40 -0.45
C LEU A 31 4.15 -5.61 -1.65
N ASN A 32 3.90 -6.70 -2.37
CA ASN A 32 4.61 -7.07 -3.58
C ASN A 32 4.04 -6.31 -4.76
N TYR A 33 4.91 -5.62 -5.49
CA TYR A 33 4.51 -4.82 -6.65
C TYR A 33 5.37 -5.16 -7.86
N VAL A 34 4.74 -5.11 -9.03
CA VAL A 34 5.39 -5.22 -10.34
C VAL A 34 4.83 -4.10 -11.21
N LEU A 35 5.74 -3.28 -11.71
CA LEU A 35 5.52 -2.15 -12.58
C LEU A 35 6.15 -2.46 -13.95
N PRO A 36 5.55 -1.94 -15.03
CA PRO A 36 6.05 -2.14 -16.40
C PRO A 36 7.43 -1.52 -16.64
N GLU A 37 7.79 -0.48 -15.87
CA GLU A 37 9.08 0.20 -15.94
C GLU A 37 9.46 0.77 -14.56
N VAL A 38 10.71 1.20 -14.40
CA VAL A 38 11.19 1.78 -13.14
C VAL A 38 10.54 3.15 -12.92
N PRO A 39 9.79 3.36 -11.83
CA PRO A 39 9.19 4.66 -11.55
C PRO A 39 10.28 5.67 -11.13
N LEU A 40 10.04 6.96 -11.41
CA LEU A 40 10.81 8.06 -10.84
C LEU A 40 10.56 8.16 -9.33
N ALA A 41 9.32 7.95 -8.92
CA ALA A 41 8.91 7.94 -7.53
C ALA A 41 7.80 6.91 -7.29
N LEU A 42 7.91 6.19 -6.18
CA LEU A 42 6.84 5.33 -5.68
C LEU A 42 6.43 5.83 -4.31
N THR A 43 5.13 6.09 -4.12
CA THR A 43 4.59 6.59 -2.87
C THR A 43 3.47 5.69 -2.36
N LEU A 44 3.34 5.59 -1.05
CA LEU A 44 2.25 4.89 -0.37
C LEU A 44 1.42 5.87 0.44
N SER A 45 0.10 5.80 0.33
CA SER A 45 -0.83 6.64 1.09
C SER A 45 -1.91 5.77 1.72
N ALA A 46 -2.23 6.03 2.98
CA ALA A 46 -3.37 5.39 3.64
C ALA A 46 -4.65 6.16 3.33
N LYS A 47 -5.71 5.47 2.94
CA LYS A 47 -7.05 6.02 2.86
C LYS A 47 -7.63 6.11 4.26
N ARG A 48 -8.02 7.31 4.65
CA ARG A 48 -8.68 7.62 5.91
C ARG A 48 -10.18 7.29 5.82
N PRO A 49 -10.88 7.17 6.97
CA PRO A 49 -12.31 6.87 7.02
C PRO A 49 -13.17 7.96 6.38
N ASP A 50 -12.66 9.20 6.33
CA ASP A 50 -13.27 10.34 5.65
C ASP A 50 -13.18 10.27 4.11
N GLY A 51 -12.52 9.23 3.57
CA GLY A 51 -12.33 9.01 2.14
C GLY A 51 -11.12 9.74 1.55
N THR A 52 -10.41 10.55 2.34
CA THR A 52 -9.18 11.25 1.91
C THR A 52 -7.95 10.34 2.02
N TYR A 53 -6.89 10.65 1.28
CA TYR A 53 -5.61 9.98 1.46
C TYR A 53 -4.75 10.78 2.44
N GLY A 54 -4.15 10.09 3.40
CA GLY A 54 -3.14 10.62 4.31
C GLY A 54 -1.84 10.99 3.57
N GLN A 55 -0.85 11.45 4.34
CA GLN A 55 0.42 11.90 3.78
C GLN A 55 1.10 10.76 2.99
N PRO A 56 1.52 11.00 1.74
CA PRO A 56 2.24 9.99 0.97
C PRO A 56 3.64 9.77 1.53
N TYR A 57 4.00 8.50 1.68
CA TYR A 57 5.32 8.04 2.08
C TYR A 57 6.09 7.54 0.86
N THR A 58 7.23 8.17 0.57
CA THR A 58 8.08 7.77 -0.53
C THR A 58 8.82 6.48 -0.19
N VAL A 59 8.71 5.48 -1.07
CA VAL A 59 9.47 4.24 -1.00
C VAL A 59 10.86 4.50 -1.58
N ALA A 60 11.89 4.44 -0.73
CA ALA A 60 13.27 4.63 -1.15
C ALA A 60 13.74 3.45 -2.03
N GLY A 61 14.40 3.77 -3.15
CA GLY A 61 15.01 2.74 -4.02
C GLY A 61 14.01 1.85 -4.75
N ALA A 62 12.79 2.34 -5.03
CA ALA A 62 11.80 1.56 -5.75
C ALA A 62 12.27 1.20 -7.16
N GLY A 63 12.46 -0.10 -7.42
CA GLY A 63 12.70 -0.65 -8.76
C GLY A 63 11.40 -0.87 -9.53
N ALA A 64 11.49 -1.46 -10.73
CA ALA A 64 10.33 -1.90 -11.49
C ALA A 64 9.55 -3.02 -10.79
N SER A 65 10.20 -3.81 -9.94
CA SER A 65 9.52 -4.74 -9.04
C SER A 65 10.16 -4.69 -7.66
N GLY A 66 9.38 -5.03 -6.64
CA GLY A 66 9.86 -4.98 -5.27
C GLY A 66 8.82 -5.44 -4.26
N SER A 67 9.23 -5.39 -3.00
CA SER A 67 8.39 -5.75 -1.87
C SER A 67 8.53 -4.69 -0.78
N ILE A 68 7.42 -4.06 -0.41
CA ILE A 68 7.39 -3.05 0.64
C ILE A 68 6.92 -3.71 1.92
N ILE A 69 7.78 -3.75 2.93
CA ILE A 69 7.44 -4.37 4.21
C ILE A 69 6.72 -3.34 5.08
N LEU A 70 5.50 -3.68 5.48
CA LEU A 70 4.71 -2.91 6.43
C LEU A 70 4.62 -3.68 7.75
N ASN A 71 4.93 -2.98 8.83
CA ASN A 71 4.79 -3.46 10.20
C ASN A 71 4.17 -2.35 11.06
N GLU A 72 3.97 -2.61 12.36
CA GLU A 72 3.37 -1.62 13.26
C GLU A 72 4.16 -0.31 13.36
N SER A 73 5.48 -0.35 13.14
CA SER A 73 6.37 0.82 13.19
C SER A 73 6.39 1.58 11.86
N SER A 74 5.86 1.01 10.77
CA SER A 74 5.76 1.70 9.50
C SER A 74 4.87 2.95 9.65
N PRO A 75 5.31 4.13 9.19
CA PRO A 75 4.58 5.39 9.41
C PRO A 75 3.11 5.32 9.00
N ILE A 76 2.82 4.71 7.84
CA ILE A 76 1.47 4.51 7.31
C ILE A 76 0.57 3.67 8.22
N ILE A 77 1.14 2.76 9.01
CA ILE A 77 0.42 1.93 9.99
C ILE A 77 0.34 2.66 11.33
N ALA A 78 1.45 3.29 11.76
CA ALA A 78 1.55 4.03 13.02
C ALA A 78 0.53 5.18 13.09
N GLU A 79 0.33 5.92 12.00
CA GLU A 79 -0.67 6.99 11.94
C GLU A 79 -2.12 6.49 11.93
N ASN A 80 -2.35 5.23 11.55
CA ASN A 80 -3.68 4.67 11.34
C ASN A 80 -3.98 3.48 12.29
N ARG A 81 -3.26 3.36 13.41
CA ARG A 81 -3.38 2.26 14.39
C ARG A 81 -4.79 2.07 14.98
N ALA A 82 -5.58 3.14 15.00
CA ALA A 82 -6.96 3.13 15.51
C ALA A 82 -7.97 2.54 14.50
N MET A 83 -7.56 2.29 13.26
CA MET A 83 -8.44 1.74 12.22
C MET A 83 -8.39 0.22 12.23
N SER A 84 -9.54 -0.44 12.10
CA SER A 84 -9.61 -1.90 11.93
C SER A 84 -9.36 -2.33 10.48
N LEU A 85 -9.63 -1.44 9.53
CA LEU A 85 -9.44 -1.65 8.09
C LEU A 85 -8.78 -0.40 7.50
N LEU A 86 -7.68 -0.59 6.79
CA LEU A 86 -6.87 0.46 6.17
C LEU A 86 -6.72 0.14 4.69
N THR A 87 -7.13 1.04 3.80
CA THR A 87 -6.80 0.90 2.38
C THR A 87 -5.49 1.62 2.12
N VAL A 88 -4.48 0.92 1.61
CA VAL A 88 -3.21 1.49 1.20
C VAL A 88 -3.21 1.66 -0.30
N LYS A 89 -3.01 2.88 -0.77
CA LYS A 89 -2.83 3.23 -2.17
C LYS A 89 -1.34 3.38 -2.47
N ALA A 90 -0.83 2.59 -3.41
CA ALA A 90 0.47 2.80 -4.03
C ALA A 90 0.31 3.68 -5.27
N THR A 91 1.13 4.71 -5.41
CA THR A 91 1.17 5.60 -6.58
C THR A 91 2.58 5.62 -7.14
N ALA A 92 2.74 5.16 -8.37
CA ALA A 92 3.98 5.17 -9.13
C ALA A 92 3.94 6.33 -10.14
N THR A 93 4.94 7.21 -10.09
CA THR A 93 5.12 8.30 -11.04
C THR A 93 6.29 7.98 -11.94
N TYR A 94 6.09 8.00 -13.26
CA TYR A 94 7.10 7.64 -14.26
C TYR A 94 7.79 8.88 -14.86
N GLN A 95 8.86 8.65 -15.63
CA GLN A 95 9.66 9.71 -16.28
C GLN A 95 8.83 10.59 -17.24
N ASN A 96 7.84 9.99 -17.91
CA ASN A 96 6.90 10.69 -18.79
C ASN A 96 5.80 11.47 -18.01
N ARG A 97 5.92 11.57 -16.68
CA ARG A 97 4.94 12.17 -15.75
C ARG A 97 3.57 11.51 -15.76
N THR A 98 3.45 10.31 -16.30
CA THR A 98 2.26 9.49 -16.10
C THR A 98 2.29 8.89 -14.70
N GLU A 99 1.10 8.70 -14.13
CA GLU A 99 0.92 8.12 -12.82
C GLU A 99 0.10 6.84 -12.95
N ALA A 100 0.54 5.80 -12.24
CA ALA A 100 -0.24 4.60 -12.02
C ALA A 100 -0.55 4.48 -10.54
N ALA A 101 -1.76 4.06 -10.20
CA ALA A 101 -2.13 3.80 -8.82
C ALA A 101 -2.72 2.39 -8.68
N ALA A 102 -2.45 1.77 -7.54
CA ALA A 102 -3.05 0.51 -7.13
C ALA A 102 -3.43 0.59 -5.65
N GLU A 103 -4.50 -0.09 -5.27
CA GLU A 103 -5.00 -0.08 -3.89
C GLU A 103 -5.05 -1.50 -3.34
N ILE A 104 -4.79 -1.62 -2.05
CA ILE A 104 -4.95 -2.86 -1.30
C ILE A 104 -5.54 -2.57 0.06
N ALA A 105 -6.42 -3.44 0.53
CA ALA A 105 -6.96 -3.34 1.87
C ALA A 105 -6.13 -4.20 2.84
N LEU A 106 -5.86 -3.64 4.01
CA LEU A 106 -5.20 -4.29 5.13
C LEU A 106 -6.14 -4.24 6.32
N ARG A 107 -6.25 -5.35 7.05
CA ARG A 107 -6.90 -5.36 8.35
C ARG A 107 -5.84 -5.17 9.44
N LEU A 108 -6.06 -4.20 10.31
CA LEU A 108 -5.18 -3.89 11.43
C LEU A 108 -5.85 -4.31 12.73
N ASP A 109 -5.19 -5.18 13.47
CA ASP A 109 -5.52 -5.53 14.85
C ASP A 109 -4.46 -4.92 15.80
N VAL A 110 -4.02 -3.70 15.48
CA VAL A 110 -3.01 -2.97 16.26
C VAL A 110 -3.64 -2.31 17.50
N GLY A 111 -4.88 -1.81 17.38
CA GLY A 111 -5.62 -1.20 18.49
C GLY A 111 -5.97 -2.15 19.65
N THR A 112 -5.79 -3.47 19.47
CA THR A 112 -5.98 -4.49 20.52
C THR A 112 -4.67 -4.85 21.23
N ASN A 113 -3.59 -4.07 21.03
CA ASN A 113 -2.20 -4.36 21.46
C ASN A 113 -1.60 -5.66 20.91
N ASN A 114 -2.30 -6.36 20.01
CA ASN A 114 -1.77 -7.53 19.35
C ASN A 114 -0.82 -7.19 18.21
N GLY A 115 -0.83 -5.95 17.69
CA GLY A 115 0.11 -5.47 16.67
C GLY A 115 0.06 -6.29 15.37
N LYS A 116 -1.09 -6.90 15.05
CA LYS A 116 -1.23 -7.78 13.90
C LYS A 116 -1.74 -7.05 12.68
N LEU A 117 -1.25 -7.46 11.51
CA LEU A 117 -1.61 -6.95 10.19
C LEU A 117 -1.99 -8.13 9.29
N TYR A 118 -3.11 -8.02 8.59
CA TYR A 118 -3.59 -9.04 7.66
C TYR A 118 -3.88 -8.46 6.29
N CYS A 119 -3.56 -9.23 5.24
CA CYS A 119 -4.02 -8.98 3.89
C CYS A 119 -5.50 -9.41 3.77
N VAL A 120 -6.34 -8.59 3.14
CA VAL A 120 -7.78 -8.89 2.94
C VAL A 120 -8.23 -8.69 1.49
#